data_AF-A0A2N3A3K1-F1
#
_entry.id   AF-A0A2N3A3K1-F1
#
_cell.length_a   1.000
_cell.length_b   1.000
_cell.length_c   1.000
_cell.angle_alpha   90.00
_cell.angle_beta   90.00
_cell.angle_gamma   90.00
#
_symmetry.space_group_name_H-M   'P 1'
#
loop_
_entity.id
_entity.type
_entity.pdbx_description
1 polymer ?
#
loop_
_entity_poly.entity_id
_entity_poly.type
_entity_poly.pdbx_seq_one_letter_code
_entity_poly.pdbx_strand_id
1 'polypeptide(L)'
;MEILLITPQTGKHTIYNDNKIVSFLYEHLDQYGDAKEAIQKCIDYVFTPNKGGLILLAIENNEIVGATIINKTGMSAYIPENILVYIAVNKNQRGKGVGKQIMQKAIENTEGDIALHVEKDNPAKFLYEKMGFSNPYLEMRLKK
;
A
#
# COMPACT_ATOMS: atom_id res chain seq x y z
N MET A 1 -2.94 -17.71 6.88
CA MET A 1 -2.96 -16.27 6.58
C MET A 1 -4.11 -15.98 5.63
N GLU A 2 -4.92 -14.99 5.96
CA GLU A 2 -6.04 -14.48 5.17
C GLU A 2 -5.65 -13.13 4.56
N ILE A 3 -6.15 -12.82 3.36
CA ILE A 3 -6.02 -11.48 2.77
C ILE A 3 -7.40 -10.82 2.74
N LEU A 4 -7.55 -9.76 3.53
CA LEU A 4 -8.77 -8.95 3.59
C LEU A 4 -8.63 -7.76 2.65
N LEU A 5 -9.60 -7.60 1.73
CA LEU A 5 -9.72 -6.46 0.83
C LEU A 5 -10.76 -5.48 1.37
N ILE A 6 -10.37 -4.21 1.48
CA ILE A 6 -11.22 -3.10 1.90
C ILE A 6 -11.24 -2.05 0.77
N THR A 7 -12.44 -1.68 0.35
CA THR A 7 -12.71 -0.76 -0.77
C THR A 7 -13.82 0.22 -0.38
N PRO A 8 -14.08 1.27 -1.17
CA PRO A 8 -15.25 2.13 -0.96
C PRO A 8 -16.57 1.35 -0.89
N GLN A 9 -16.70 0.27 -1.68
CA GLN A 9 -17.90 -0.56 -1.74
C GLN A 9 -18.10 -1.39 -0.47
N THR A 10 -17.02 -1.87 0.14
CA THR A 10 -17.10 -2.61 1.42
C THR A 10 -17.24 -1.68 2.62
N GLY A 11 -16.83 -0.41 2.48
CA GLY A 11 -16.73 0.54 3.58
C GLY A 11 -15.55 0.25 4.52
N LYS A 12 -15.38 1.11 5.54
CA LYS A 12 -14.36 0.94 6.58
C LYS A 12 -14.66 -0.30 7.43
N HIS A 13 -13.62 -1.06 7.78
CA HIS A 13 -13.77 -2.31 8.52
C HIS A 13 -13.91 -2.07 10.03
N THR A 14 -14.83 -2.78 10.70
CA THR A 14 -15.11 -2.57 12.14
C THR A 14 -14.00 -3.11 13.05
N ILE A 15 -13.52 -4.34 12.81
CA ILE A 15 -12.50 -5.00 13.65
C ILE A 15 -11.09 -4.45 13.38
N TYR A 16 -10.70 -4.40 12.10
CA TYR A 16 -9.46 -3.80 11.61
C TYR A 16 -9.70 -2.35 11.17
N ASN A 17 -10.09 -1.51 12.13
CA ASN A 17 -10.37 -0.10 11.89
C ASN A 17 -9.11 0.71 11.55
N ASP A 18 -9.32 1.94 11.09
CA ASP A 18 -8.26 2.87 10.69
C ASP A 18 -7.15 2.99 11.76
N ASN A 19 -7.50 3.09 13.05
CA ASN A 19 -6.52 3.22 14.12
C ASN A 19 -5.55 2.03 14.17
N LYS A 20 -6.04 0.80 13.93
CA LYS A 20 -5.18 -0.39 13.86
C LYS A 20 -4.31 -0.38 12.61
N ILE A 21 -4.87 -0.01 11.46
CA ILE A 21 -4.14 0.05 10.18
C ILE A 21 -3.03 1.12 10.26
N VAL A 22 -3.36 2.32 10.74
CA VAL A 22 -2.42 3.43 10.95
C VAL A 22 -1.32 3.02 11.92
N SER A 23 -1.67 2.40 13.05
CA SER A 23 -0.67 1.98 14.04
C SER A 23 0.27 0.91 13.49
N PHE A 24 -0.26 -0.07 12.76
CA PHE A 24 0.53 -1.10 12.09
C PHE A 24 1.50 -0.51 11.06
N LEU A 25 1.01 0.37 10.17
CA LEU A 25 1.84 1.01 9.15
C LEU A 25 2.90 1.91 9.78
N TYR A 26 2.52 2.72 10.77
CA TYR A 26 3.46 3.58 11.49
C TYR A 26 4.59 2.79 12.17
N GLU A 27 4.27 1.64 12.77
CA GLU A 27 5.28 0.79 13.41
C GLU A 27 6.19 0.09 12.40
N HIS A 28 5.65 -0.40 11.28
CA HIS A 28 6.37 -1.31 10.38
C HIS A 28 6.94 -0.67 9.10
N LEU A 29 6.56 0.57 8.78
CA LEU A 29 7.25 1.37 7.77
C LEU A 29 8.61 1.87 8.28
N ASP A 30 8.80 1.97 9.60
CA ASP A 30 10.07 2.32 10.25
C ASP A 30 10.61 3.66 9.71
N GLN A 31 11.91 3.76 9.43
CA GLN A 31 12.55 4.94 8.83
C GLN A 31 11.98 5.42 7.48
N TYR A 32 11.14 4.61 6.82
CA TYR A 32 10.51 4.95 5.52
C TYR A 32 9.06 5.41 5.67
N GLY A 33 8.55 5.49 6.91
CA GLY A 33 7.17 5.84 7.20
C GLY A 33 6.93 7.34 7.28
N ASP A 34 5.67 7.71 7.03
CA ASP A 34 5.17 9.04 7.32
C ASP A 34 4.51 9.10 8.72
N ALA A 35 4.23 10.31 9.19
CA ALA A 35 3.46 10.52 10.42
C ALA A 35 2.06 9.91 10.32
N LYS A 36 1.48 9.52 11.47
CA LYS A 36 0.16 8.87 11.55
C LYS A 36 -0.93 9.67 10.83
N GLU A 37 -0.87 10.99 10.89
CA GLU A 37 -1.82 11.90 10.25
C GLU A 37 -1.76 11.80 8.71
N ALA A 38 -0.57 11.59 8.15
CA ALA A 38 -0.41 11.39 6.71
C ALA A 38 -0.89 10.00 6.27
N ILE A 39 -0.67 8.97 7.09
CA ILE A 39 -1.21 7.63 6.85
C ILE A 39 -2.75 7.67 6.90
N GLN A 40 -3.33 8.34 7.89
CA GLN A 40 -4.78 8.51 8.00
C GLN A 40 -5.36 9.23 6.78
N LYS A 41 -4.71 10.30 6.31
CA LYS A 41 -5.13 10.99 5.06
C LYS A 41 -5.13 10.08 3.85
N CYS A 42 -4.18 9.14 3.76
CA CYS A 42 -4.14 8.15 2.70
C CYS A 42 -5.32 7.17 2.79
N ILE A 43 -5.65 6.69 4.00
CA ILE A 43 -6.84 5.85 4.23
C ILE A 43 -8.12 6.62 3.84
N ASP A 44 -8.27 7.86 4.29
CA ASP A 44 -9.46 8.68 4.00
C ASP A 44 -9.60 8.99 2.49
N TYR A 45 -8.47 9.09 1.78
CA TYR A 45 -8.47 9.25 0.31
C TYR A 45 -9.20 8.10 -0.38
N VAL A 46 -8.97 6.85 0.06
CA VAL A 46 -9.63 5.66 -0.49
C VAL A 46 -11.15 5.83 -0.46
N PHE A 47 -11.70 6.32 0.65
CA PHE A 47 -13.15 6.45 0.83
C PHE A 47 -13.74 7.79 0.34
N THR A 48 -12.90 8.69 -0.18
CA THR A 48 -13.39 9.98 -0.67
C THR A 48 -14.17 9.78 -1.97
N PRO A 49 -15.39 10.36 -2.11
CA PRO A 49 -16.17 10.28 -3.34
C PRO A 49 -15.36 10.68 -4.57
N ASN A 50 -15.48 9.90 -5.65
CA ASN A 50 -14.79 10.09 -6.94
C ASN A 50 -13.26 9.98 -6.91
N LYS A 51 -12.64 9.58 -5.79
CA LYS A 51 -11.20 9.28 -5.71
C LYS A 51 -10.97 7.77 -5.76
N GLY A 52 -11.30 7.07 -4.68
CA GLY A 52 -11.19 5.63 -4.62
C GLY A 52 -9.77 5.12 -4.38
N GLY A 53 -9.65 3.79 -4.38
CA GLY A 53 -8.44 3.07 -4.02
C GLY A 53 -8.81 1.75 -3.37
N LEU A 54 -7.83 1.11 -2.75
CA LEU A 54 -8.04 -0.09 -1.96
C LEU A 54 -7.04 -0.19 -0.80
N ILE A 55 -7.42 -0.95 0.20
CA ILE A 55 -6.55 -1.35 1.31
C ILE A 55 -6.59 -2.89 1.35
N LEU A 56 -5.42 -3.50 1.43
CA LEU A 56 -5.29 -4.94 1.64
C LEU A 56 -4.56 -5.20 2.94
N LEU A 57 -5.13 -6.06 3.77
CA LEU A 57 -4.54 -6.51 5.03
C LEU A 57 -4.23 -8.00 4.93
N ALA A 58 -3.02 -8.41 5.27
CA ALA A 58 -2.71 -9.79 5.57
C ALA A 58 -2.94 -10.04 7.06
N ILE A 59 -3.76 -11.03 7.36
CA ILE A 59 -4.19 -11.37 8.72
C ILE A 59 -3.72 -12.78 9.05
N GLU A 60 -3.09 -12.93 10.22
CA GLU A 60 -2.70 -14.22 10.77
C GLU A 60 -2.94 -14.20 12.27
N ASN A 61 -3.62 -15.23 12.80
CA ASN A 61 -4.00 -15.31 14.22
C ASN A 61 -4.74 -14.05 14.74
N ASN A 62 -5.65 -13.50 13.94
CA ASN A 62 -6.40 -12.26 14.21
C ASN A 62 -5.57 -10.98 14.33
N GLU A 63 -4.29 -11.02 13.93
CA GLU A 63 -3.39 -9.88 13.93
C GLU A 63 -3.05 -9.45 12.49
N ILE A 64 -2.87 -8.15 12.29
CA ILE A 64 -2.35 -7.63 11.03
C ILE A 64 -0.87 -8.00 10.96
N VAL A 65 -0.48 -8.73 9.92
CA VAL A 65 0.91 -9.13 9.65
C VAL A 65 1.49 -8.46 8.40
N GLY A 66 0.64 -7.82 7.60
CA GLY A 66 1.03 -6.96 6.50
C GLY A 66 -0.12 -6.07 6.05
N ALA A 67 0.21 -4.93 5.46
CA ALA A 67 -0.78 -3.98 4.96
C ALA A 67 -0.24 -3.28 3.71
N THR A 68 -1.12 -2.98 2.76
CA THR A 68 -0.84 -2.04 1.67
C THR A 68 -2.04 -1.14 1.40
N ILE A 69 -1.76 0.09 0.97
CA ILE A 69 -2.77 1.06 0.55
C ILE A 69 -2.42 1.54 -0.85
N ILE A 70 -3.41 1.46 -1.75
CA ILE A 70 -3.35 2.00 -3.10
C ILE A 70 -4.39 3.10 -3.22
N ASN A 71 -3.97 4.26 -3.71
CA ASN A 71 -4.86 5.34 -4.10
C ASN A 71 -4.98 5.39 -5.62
N LYS A 72 -6.18 5.65 -6.12
CA LYS A 72 -6.34 5.99 -7.55
C LYS A 72 -5.85 7.41 -7.80
N THR A 73 -5.14 7.63 -8.90
CA THR A 73 -4.60 8.95 -9.26
C THR A 73 -5.60 9.81 -10.04
N GLY A 74 -6.49 9.15 -10.80
CA GLY A 74 -7.39 9.80 -11.76
C GLY A 74 -6.70 10.24 -13.06
N MET A 75 -5.48 9.77 -13.33
CA MET A 75 -4.62 10.26 -14.43
C MET A 75 -4.46 9.27 -15.60
N SER A 76 -5.48 8.45 -15.84
CA SER A 76 -5.43 7.36 -16.82
C SER A 76 -4.89 7.80 -18.18
N ALA A 77 -4.14 6.90 -18.82
CA ALA A 77 -3.50 7.05 -20.13
C ALA A 77 -2.25 7.96 -20.23
N TYR A 78 -1.84 8.68 -19.16
CA TYR A 78 -0.61 9.50 -19.19
C TYR A 78 0.25 9.43 -17.92
N ILE A 79 -0.35 9.12 -16.77
CA ILE A 79 0.34 8.73 -15.53
C ILE A 79 -0.38 7.47 -15.00
N PRO A 80 0.32 6.54 -14.32
CA PRO A 80 -0.33 5.34 -13.81
C PRO A 80 -1.62 5.62 -13.02
N GLU A 81 -2.67 4.85 -13.31
CA GLU A 81 -4.01 4.99 -12.73
C GLU A 81 -4.03 4.82 -11.22
N ASN A 82 -3.04 4.09 -10.71
CA ASN A 82 -2.91 3.73 -9.31
C ASN A 82 -1.54 4.14 -8.79
N ILE A 83 -1.49 4.56 -7.53
CA ILE A 83 -0.25 4.72 -6.79
C ILE A 83 -0.31 3.88 -5.52
N LEU A 84 0.66 2.96 -5.38
CA LEU A 84 0.90 2.25 -4.15
C LEU A 84 1.63 3.20 -3.21
N VAL A 85 0.90 3.71 -2.20
CA VAL A 85 1.40 4.72 -1.28
C VAL A 85 2.15 4.07 -0.13
N TYR A 86 1.59 3.02 0.45
CA TYR A 86 2.20 2.31 1.57
C TYR A 86 2.17 0.81 1.35
N ILE A 87 3.25 0.15 1.76
CA ILE A 87 3.30 -1.29 1.97
C ILE A 87 4.25 -1.60 3.13
N ALA A 88 3.76 -2.36 4.10
CA ALA A 88 4.57 -2.82 5.21
C ALA A 88 4.24 -4.27 5.54
N VAL A 89 5.24 -5.00 6.02
CA VAL A 89 5.11 -6.36 6.54
C VAL A 89 5.76 -6.37 7.91
N ASN A 90 5.09 -7.01 8.88
CA ASN A 90 5.63 -7.17 10.21
C ASN A 90 7.04 -7.80 10.11
N LYS A 91 8.02 -7.22 10.82
CA LYS A 91 9.42 -7.66 10.78
C LYS A 91 9.59 -9.16 11.05
N ASN A 92 8.75 -9.74 11.93
CA ASN A 92 8.76 -11.17 12.29
C ASN A 92 8.22 -12.08 11.17
N GLN A 93 7.69 -11.49 10.10
CA GLN A 93 7.09 -12.16 8.95
C GLN A 93 7.90 -11.92 7.66
N ARG A 94 9.02 -11.21 7.74
CA ARG A 94 9.96 -11.03 6.62
C ARG A 94 10.50 -12.40 6.17
N GLY A 95 10.67 -12.56 4.86
CA GLY A 95 11.12 -13.81 4.25
C GLY A 95 10.07 -14.90 4.11
N LYS A 96 8.87 -14.76 4.72
CA LYS A 96 7.79 -15.76 4.66
C LYS A 96 6.81 -15.57 3.50
N GLY A 97 7.11 -14.66 2.58
CA GLY A 97 6.30 -14.42 1.37
C GLY A 97 5.06 -13.52 1.56
N VAL A 98 4.83 -12.96 2.75
CA VAL A 98 3.67 -12.08 3.02
C VAL A 98 3.60 -10.90 2.06
N GLY A 99 4.71 -10.17 1.89
CA GLY A 99 4.76 -9.01 0.98
C GLY A 99 4.47 -9.39 -0.48
N LYS A 100 4.92 -10.58 -0.92
CA LYS A 100 4.62 -11.09 -2.27
C LYS A 100 3.12 -11.36 -2.43
N GLN A 101 2.48 -12.00 -1.46
CA GLN A 101 1.04 -12.30 -1.53
C GLN A 101 0.19 -11.03 -1.52
N ILE A 102 0.54 -10.05 -0.69
CA ILE A 102 -0.13 -8.74 -0.67
C ILE A 102 0.02 -8.02 -2.02
N MET A 103 1.24 -7.94 -2.56
CA MET A 103 1.49 -7.30 -3.86
C MET A 103 0.73 -7.98 -5.00
N GLN A 104 0.70 -9.30 -5.02
CA GLN A 104 -0.04 -10.06 -6.02
C GLN A 104 -1.54 -9.74 -5.94
N LYS A 105 -2.11 -9.70 -4.73
CA LYS A 105 -3.51 -9.34 -4.53
C LYS A 105 -3.80 -7.88 -4.86
N ALA A 106 -2.85 -6.97 -4.60
CA ALA A 106 -2.97 -5.58 -5.02
C ALA A 106 -3.09 -5.48 -6.54
N ILE A 107 -2.17 -6.10 -7.28
CA ILE A 107 -2.17 -6.11 -8.75
C ILE A 107 -3.46 -6.71 -9.30
N GLU A 108 -3.93 -7.83 -8.74
CA GLU A 108 -5.17 -8.50 -9.16
C GLU A 108 -6.44 -7.65 -8.94
N ASN A 109 -6.42 -6.71 -7.98
CA ASN A 109 -7.59 -5.92 -7.60
C ASN A 109 -7.51 -4.45 -8.06
N THR A 110 -6.52 -4.12 -8.89
CA THR A 110 -6.40 -2.81 -9.55
C THR A 110 -6.56 -2.95 -11.05
N GLU A 111 -7.31 -2.03 -11.65
CA GLU A 111 -7.34 -1.85 -13.10
C GLU A 111 -6.36 -0.73 -13.48
N GLY A 112 -5.64 -0.90 -14.59
CA GLY A 112 -4.64 0.05 -15.07
C GLY A 112 -3.27 -0.11 -14.40
N ASP A 113 -2.37 0.80 -14.71
CA ASP A 113 -0.98 0.76 -14.27
C ASP A 113 -0.85 1.17 -12.80
N ILE A 114 0.23 0.72 -12.15
CA ILE A 114 0.55 1.03 -10.75
C ILE A 114 1.93 1.69 -10.68
N ALA A 115 1.99 2.88 -10.11
CA ALA A 115 3.22 3.53 -9.71
C ALA A 115 3.54 3.26 -8.23
N LEU A 116 4.82 3.34 -7.86
CA LEU A 116 5.27 3.41 -6.47
C LEU A 116 6.55 4.23 -6.38
N HIS A 117 6.83 4.75 -5.19
CA HIS A 117 8.14 5.29 -4.85
C HIS A 117 8.85 4.32 -3.91
N VAL A 118 10.13 4.06 -4.19
CA VAL A 118 10.98 3.22 -3.35
C VAL A 118 12.36 3.84 -3.26
N GLU A 119 12.88 3.94 -2.05
CA GLU A 119 14.24 4.38 -1.78
C GLU A 119 15.26 3.44 -2.45
N LYS A 120 16.35 4.01 -2.98
CA LYS A 120 17.35 3.27 -3.79
C LYS A 120 17.89 2.03 -3.06
N ASP A 121 18.12 2.16 -1.76
CA ASP A 121 18.74 1.12 -0.93
C ASP A 121 17.69 0.27 -0.18
N ASN A 122 16.40 0.45 -0.46
CA ASN A 122 15.35 -0.34 0.18
C ASN A 122 15.32 -1.77 -0.41
N PRO A 123 15.47 -2.83 0.41
CA PRO A 123 15.52 -4.21 -0.08
C PRO A 123 14.21 -4.67 -0.74
N ALA A 124 13.09 -4.00 -0.51
CA ALA A 124 11.81 -4.30 -1.17
C ALA A 124 11.85 -4.03 -2.68
N LYS A 125 12.81 -3.23 -3.18
CA LYS A 125 12.98 -2.96 -4.61
C LYS A 125 13.06 -4.25 -5.45
N PHE A 126 13.79 -5.25 -4.98
CA PHE A 126 13.92 -6.54 -5.67
C PHE A 126 12.59 -7.30 -5.77
N LEU A 127 11.68 -7.13 -4.80
CA LEU A 127 10.35 -7.69 -4.88
C LEU A 127 9.56 -7.02 -6.01
N TYR A 128 9.58 -5.69 -6.09
CA TYR A 128 8.86 -4.95 -7.12
C TYR A 128 9.37 -5.28 -8.53
N GLU A 129 10.69 -5.32 -8.72
CA GLU A 129 11.30 -5.71 -10.00
C GLU A 129 10.87 -7.12 -10.43
N LYS A 130 10.83 -8.09 -9.49
CA LYS A 130 10.31 -9.44 -9.76
C LYS A 130 8.81 -9.50 -10.07
N MET A 131 8.05 -8.50 -9.66
CA MET A 131 6.62 -8.37 -9.96
C MET A 131 6.36 -7.57 -11.27
N GLY A 132 7.42 -7.17 -11.99
CA GLY A 132 7.31 -6.49 -13.27
C GLY A 132 7.37 -4.96 -13.20
N PHE A 133 7.59 -4.36 -12.02
CA PHE A 133 7.84 -2.93 -11.93
C PHE A 133 9.17 -2.59 -12.60
N SER A 134 9.19 -1.52 -13.39
CA SER A 134 10.40 -0.97 -14.01
C SER A 134 10.64 0.46 -13.51
N ASN A 135 11.84 0.99 -13.75
CA ASN A 135 12.21 2.36 -13.35
C ASN A 135 12.56 3.21 -14.59
N PRO A 136 11.57 3.63 -15.40
CA PRO A 136 11.81 4.37 -16.63
C PRO A 136 12.20 5.84 -16.40
N TYR A 137 11.86 6.42 -15.23
CA TYR A 137 12.02 7.84 -14.94
C TYR A 137 12.76 8.08 -13.63
N LEU A 138 13.39 9.25 -13.51
CA LEU A 138 13.93 9.74 -12.24
C LEU A 138 12.88 10.59 -11.53
N GLU A 139 12.77 10.44 -10.22
CA GLU A 139 11.95 11.32 -9.40
C GLU A 139 12.69 12.65 -9.15
N MET A 140 12.03 13.78 -9.44
CA MET A 140 12.53 15.12 -9.15
C MET A 140 11.55 15.85 -8.22
N ARG A 141 12.02 16.35 -7.07
CA ARG A 141 11.18 17.03 -6.06
C ARG A 141 11.65 18.46 -5.80
N LEU A 142 10.76 19.43 -5.97
CA LEU A 142 10.92 20.80 -5.47
C LEU A 142 10.15 20.95 -4.16
N LYS A 143 10.85 21.16 -3.05
CA LYS A 143 10.22 21.45 -1.75
C LYS A 143 9.80 22.92 -1.71
N LYS A 144 8.56 23.19 -1.33
CA LYS A 144 7.99 24.53 -1.13
C LYS A 144 7.41 24.65 0.26
#